data_AF-A0AAW1NE14-F1
#
_entry.id   AF-A0AAW1NE14-F1
#
_cell.length_a   1.000
_cell.length_b   1.000
_cell.length_c   1.000
_cell.angle_alpha   90.00
_cell.angle_beta   90.00
_cell.angle_gamma   90.00
#
_symmetry.space_group_name_H-M   'P 1'
#
loop_
_entity.id
_entity.type
_entity.pdbx_description
1 polymer ?
#
loop_
_entity_poly.entity_id
_entity_poly.type
_entity_poly.pdbx_seq_one_letter_code
_entity_poly.pdbx_strand_id
1 'polypeptide(L)'
;MGPQCQKLHDYLALMRPDTKIFEVVLSSKMFHFKEDKPIFLTEEDLTQLFRMAFINVSCIQVFMIFLQKLWEEKDQVVSSVGFLCPTIMSQVGKDQKLNDQVVTYVECSLLKMGNVDIILVPFCQEMHWMLIIICPLIHEAYFCDPMATTKRDTSFKHVLQIAF
;
A
#
# COMPACT_ATOMS: atom_id res chain seq x y z
N MET A 1 -0.63 11.76 26.99
CA MET A 1 -0.90 11.62 25.55
C MET A 1 -1.10 13.00 24.95
N GLY A 2 -0.70 13.22 23.69
CA GLY A 2 -0.94 14.51 23.02
C GLY A 2 -2.43 14.74 22.68
N PRO A 3 -2.85 15.98 22.38
CA PRO A 3 -4.26 16.32 22.12
C PRO A 3 -4.90 15.52 20.98
N GLN A 4 -4.11 15.17 19.96
CA GLN A 4 -4.56 14.36 18.82
C GLN A 4 -4.77 12.89 19.21
N CYS A 5 -3.91 12.36 20.09
CA CYS A 5 -4.05 11.02 20.64
C CYS A 5 -5.29 10.90 21.55
N GLN A 6 -5.63 11.97 22.28
CA GLN A 6 -6.85 11.99 23.10
C GLN A 6 -8.12 11.96 22.24
N LYS A 7 -8.19 12.77 21.18
CA LYS A 7 -9.31 12.72 20.23
C LYS A 7 -9.50 11.33 19.63
N LEU A 8 -8.40 10.69 19.24
CA LEU A 8 -8.42 9.34 18.69
C LEU A 8 -8.93 8.31 19.70
N HIS A 9 -8.45 8.39 20.95
CA HIS A 9 -8.92 7.56 22.06
C HIS A 9 -10.42 7.76 22.33
N ASP A 10 -10.90 9.01 22.28
CA ASP A 10 -12.31 9.30 22.53
C ASP A 10 -13.20 8.79 21.37
N TYR A 11 -12.73 8.92 20.13
CA TYR A 11 -13.39 8.28 18.98
C TYR A 11 -13.48 6.77 19.14
N LEU A 12 -12.43 6.13 19.66
CA LEU A 12 -12.39 4.69 19.91
C LEU A 12 -13.36 4.25 21.00
N ALA A 13 -13.41 4.97 22.11
CA ALA A 13 -14.34 4.68 23.20
C ALA A 13 -15.81 4.83 22.78
N LEU A 14 -16.07 5.59 21.71
CA LEU A 14 -17.40 5.80 21.13
C LEU A 14 -17.75 4.79 20.03
N MET A 15 -16.78 4.01 19.52
CA MET A 15 -17.04 2.91 18.61
C MET A 15 -17.72 1.79 19.39
N ARG A 16 -19.04 1.62 19.20
CA ARG A 16 -19.78 0.48 19.74
C ARG A 16 -19.38 -0.80 19.00
N PRO A 17 -19.48 -1.99 19.62
CA PRO A 17 -19.09 -3.29 19.04
C PRO A 17 -20.04 -3.79 17.93
N ASP A 18 -20.80 -2.87 17.33
CA ASP A 18 -21.68 -3.21 16.23
C ASP A 18 -20.85 -3.16 14.96
N THR A 19 -21.01 -4.20 14.15
CA THR A 19 -20.40 -4.58 12.87
C THR A 19 -20.35 -3.45 11.83
N LYS A 20 -19.71 -2.32 12.15
CA LYS A 20 -19.57 -1.19 11.26
C LYS A 20 -18.52 -1.54 10.23
N ILE A 21 -19.01 -1.91 9.06
CA ILE A 21 -18.21 -2.06 7.86
C ILE A 21 -18.23 -0.72 7.14
N PHE A 22 -17.07 -0.11 7.00
CA PHE A 22 -16.88 1.08 6.18
C PHE A 22 -16.41 0.63 4.80
N GLU A 23 -17.24 0.86 3.79
CA GLU A 23 -16.86 0.64 2.40
C GLU A 23 -16.03 1.84 1.92
N VAL A 24 -14.85 1.55 1.37
CA VAL A 24 -13.99 2.54 0.71
C VAL A 24 -13.70 2.05 -0.70
N VAL A 25 -13.85 2.95 -1.68
CA VAL A 25 -13.59 2.62 -3.08
C VAL A 25 -12.12 2.86 -3.40
N LEU A 26 -11.43 1.80 -3.84
CA LEU A 26 -10.12 1.90 -4.47
C LEU A 26 -10.31 2.37 -5.91
N SER A 27 -9.87 3.59 -6.18
CA SER A 27 -9.89 4.14 -7.53
C SER A 27 -8.98 3.32 -8.46
N SER A 28 -9.55 2.86 -9.56
CA SER A 28 -8.84 2.23 -10.68
C SER A 28 -7.76 3.13 -11.27
N LYS A 29 -7.92 4.45 -11.20
CA LYS A 29 -6.92 5.42 -11.62
C LYS A 29 -5.68 5.38 -10.73
N MET A 30 -5.88 5.35 -9.41
CA MET A 30 -4.79 5.36 -8.43
C MET A 30 -4.05 4.02 -8.36
N PHE A 31 -4.78 2.91 -8.40
CA PHE A 31 -4.21 1.56 -8.25
C PHE A 31 -4.07 0.79 -9.57
N HIS A 32 -4.36 1.44 -10.69
CA HIS A 32 -4.17 0.93 -12.06
C HIS A 32 -5.01 -0.32 -12.42
N PHE A 33 -6.09 -0.55 -11.70
CA PHE A 33 -7.04 -1.62 -12.01
C PHE A 33 -7.83 -1.35 -13.31
N LYS A 34 -8.59 -2.36 -13.76
CA LYS A 34 -9.53 -2.21 -14.88
C LYS A 34 -10.77 -1.40 -14.48
N GLU A 35 -11.20 -1.58 -13.24
CA GLU A 35 -12.39 -0.96 -12.65
C GLU A 35 -12.15 -0.67 -11.17
N ASP A 36 -12.94 0.24 -10.62
CA ASP A 36 -12.89 0.59 -9.21
C ASP A 36 -13.26 -0.63 -8.36
N LYS A 37 -12.61 -0.79 -7.21
CA LYS A 37 -12.83 -1.95 -6.33
C LYS A 37 -13.22 -1.51 -4.93
N PRO A 38 -14.29 -2.05 -4.33
CA PRO A 38 -14.56 -1.81 -2.93
C PRO A 38 -13.54 -2.55 -2.07
N ILE A 39 -13.10 -1.88 -1.00
CA ILE A 39 -12.50 -2.52 0.17
C ILE A 39 -13.36 -2.21 1.38
N PHE A 40 -13.25 -3.05 2.39
CA PHE A 40 -14.05 -2.98 3.59
C PHE A 40 -13.13 -2.80 4.78
N LEU A 41 -13.37 -1.75 5.57
CA LEU A 41 -12.74 -1.55 6.86
C LEU A 41 -13.70 -2.00 7.94
N THR A 42 -13.22 -2.90 8.78
CA THR A 42 -13.96 -3.44 9.91
C THR A 42 -13.52 -2.78 11.21
N GLU A 43 -14.31 -2.94 12.27
CA GLU A 43 -13.89 -2.57 13.61
C GLU A 43 -12.60 -3.29 14.05
N GLU A 44 -12.40 -4.52 13.60
CA GLU A 44 -11.18 -5.28 13.87
C GLU A 44 -9.96 -4.61 13.23
N ASP A 45 -10.07 -4.14 11.97
CA ASP A 45 -8.98 -3.43 11.30
C ASP A 45 -8.57 -2.16 12.07
N LEU A 46 -9.57 -1.41 12.56
CA LEU A 46 -9.35 -0.24 13.40
C LEU A 46 -8.71 -0.64 14.73
N THR A 47 -9.24 -1.67 15.39
CA THR A 47 -8.71 -2.20 16.65
C THR A 47 -7.24 -2.61 16.50
N GLN A 48 -6.89 -3.29 15.41
CA GLN A 48 -5.51 -3.68 15.11
C GLN A 48 -4.61 -2.46 14.93
N LEU A 49 -5.04 -1.47 14.16
CA LEU A 49 -4.31 -0.21 13.96
C LEU A 49 -4.03 0.49 15.30
N PHE A 50 -5.04 0.59 16.17
CA PHE A 50 -4.91 1.33 17.43
C PHE A 50 -4.18 0.57 18.54
N ARG A 51 -4.19 -0.76 18.49
CA ARG A 51 -3.43 -1.60 19.42
C ARG A 51 -1.99 -1.84 18.97
N MET A 52 -1.56 -1.21 17.87
CA MET A 52 -0.26 -1.49 17.24
C MET A 52 -0.08 -2.98 16.95
N ALA A 53 -1.18 -3.68 16.64
CA ALA A 53 -1.16 -5.06 16.20
C ALA A 53 -0.74 -5.14 14.72
N PHE A 54 -0.71 -6.35 14.18
CA PHE A 54 -0.43 -6.53 12.75
C PHE A 54 -1.53 -5.86 11.92
N ILE A 55 -1.14 -4.85 11.15
CA ILE A 55 -2.07 -4.00 10.40
C ILE A 55 -2.58 -4.74 9.17
N ASN A 56 -3.90 -4.72 8.94
CA ASN A 56 -4.51 -5.27 7.74
C ASN A 56 -4.20 -4.40 6.50
N VAL A 57 -4.14 -5.03 5.32
CA VAL A 57 -3.93 -4.36 4.04
C VAL A 57 -4.98 -3.27 3.75
N SER A 58 -6.22 -3.44 4.22
CA SER A 58 -7.28 -2.44 4.09
C SER A 58 -6.91 -1.09 4.72
N CYS A 59 -6.28 -1.12 5.90
CA CYS A 59 -5.79 0.08 6.58
C CYS A 59 -4.69 0.78 5.78
N ILE A 60 -3.74 0.01 5.23
CA ILE A 60 -2.66 0.55 4.40
C ILE A 60 -3.22 1.20 3.14
N GLN A 61 -4.16 0.55 2.46
CA GLN A 61 -4.80 1.10 1.25
C GLN A 61 -5.56 2.39 1.54
N VAL A 62 -6.28 2.48 2.67
CA VAL A 62 -6.94 3.72 3.08
C VAL A 62 -5.93 4.82 3.38
N PHE A 63 -4.81 4.48 4.04
CA PHE A 63 -3.76 5.45 4.29
C PHE A 63 -3.11 5.96 3.00
N MET A 64 -2.91 5.09 2.00
CA MET A 64 -2.44 5.51 0.67
C MET A 64 -3.42 6.48 0.01
N ILE A 65 -4.74 6.19 0.04
CA ILE A 65 -5.78 7.10 -0.48
C ILE A 65 -5.73 8.44 0.24
N PHE A 66 -5.55 8.43 1.56
CA PHE A 66 -5.41 9.65 2.35
C PHE A 66 -4.18 10.46 1.91
N LEU A 67 -3.02 9.81 1.71
CA LEU A 67 -1.81 10.49 1.22
C LEU A 67 -2.02 11.12 -0.16
N GLN A 68 -2.63 10.37 -1.08
CA GLN A 68 -2.94 10.87 -2.42
C GLN A 68 -3.80 12.14 -2.37
N LYS A 69 -4.89 12.13 -1.59
CA LYS A 69 -5.76 13.30 -1.41
C LYS A 69 -5.01 14.47 -0.77
N LEU A 70 -4.17 14.19 0.23
CA LEU A 70 -3.38 15.22 0.92
C LEU A 70 -2.37 15.89 -0.04
N TRP A 71 -1.79 15.14 -0.98
CA TRP A 71 -0.89 15.70 -1.99
C TRP A 71 -1.65 16.52 -3.03
N GLU A 72 -2.80 16.04 -3.50
CA GLU A 72 -3.71 16.77 -4.39
C GLU A 72 -4.16 18.10 -3.78
N GLU A 73 -4.53 18.11 -2.50
CA GLU A 73 -4.95 19.33 -1.79
C GLU A 73 -3.83 20.37 -1.61
N LYS A 74 -2.58 19.92 -1.55
CA LYS A 74 -1.42 20.78 -1.29
C LYS A 74 -0.76 21.33 -2.55
N ASP A 75 -1.30 21.05 -3.74
CA ASP A 75 -0.63 21.26 -5.03
C ASP A 75 0.82 20.69 -5.05
N GLN A 76 1.10 19.72 -4.16
CA GLN A 76 2.38 19.03 -4.12
C GLN A 76 2.37 17.96 -5.19
N VAL A 77 3.50 17.79 -5.86
CA VAL A 77 3.70 17.05 -7.13
C VAL A 77 3.06 15.65 -7.13
N VAL A 78 1.75 15.59 -7.39
CA VAL A 78 0.99 14.34 -7.56
C VAL A 78 1.53 13.53 -8.75
N SER A 79 2.14 14.22 -9.71
CA SER A 79 2.78 13.61 -10.88
C SER A 79 4.13 12.95 -10.61
N SER A 80 4.69 13.07 -9.40
CA SER A 80 6.02 12.52 -9.05
C SER A 80 5.96 11.19 -8.30
N VAL A 81 4.80 10.82 -7.74
CA VAL A 81 4.67 9.65 -6.87
C VAL A 81 3.60 8.70 -7.40
N GLY A 82 4.01 7.49 -7.73
CA GLY A 82 3.14 6.37 -8.08
C GLY A 82 2.90 5.41 -6.90
N PHE A 83 1.82 4.64 -6.98
CA PHE A 83 1.51 3.58 -6.02
C PHE A 83 1.26 2.24 -6.72
N LEU A 84 1.74 1.16 -6.11
CA LEU A 84 1.33 -0.21 -6.45
C LEU A 84 0.48 -0.82 -5.33
N CYS A 85 -0.51 -1.63 -5.72
CA CYS A 85 -1.46 -2.21 -4.78
C CYS A 85 -0.79 -3.26 -3.87
N PRO A 86 -0.82 -3.09 -2.54
CA PRO A 86 -0.22 -4.05 -1.61
C PRO A 86 -0.83 -5.44 -1.70
N THR A 87 -2.13 -5.58 -1.96
CA THR A 87 -2.80 -6.89 -2.10
C THR A 87 -2.23 -7.71 -3.25
N ILE A 88 -1.88 -7.05 -4.37
CA ILE A 88 -1.31 -7.71 -5.55
C ILE A 88 0.18 -7.95 -5.32
N MET A 89 0.92 -6.93 -4.89
CA MET A 89 2.36 -7.03 -4.70
C MET A 89 2.74 -8.06 -3.63
N SER A 90 1.93 -8.24 -2.59
CA SER A 90 2.13 -9.27 -1.55
C SER A 90 1.85 -10.70 -2.04
N GLN A 91 1.55 -10.91 -3.32
CA GLN A 91 1.46 -12.24 -3.93
C GLN A 91 2.79 -12.71 -4.55
N VAL A 92 3.76 -11.81 -4.70
CA VAL A 92 5.08 -12.15 -5.25
C VAL A 92 5.71 -13.27 -4.43
N GLY A 93 6.28 -14.26 -5.12
CA GLY A 93 7.01 -15.37 -4.51
C GLY A 93 6.13 -16.47 -3.92
N LYS A 94 4.78 -16.36 -3.98
CA LYS A 94 3.88 -17.40 -3.45
C LYS A 94 3.70 -18.60 -4.38
N ASP A 95 3.41 -18.34 -5.66
CA ASP A 95 3.36 -19.35 -6.72
C ASP A 95 3.52 -18.70 -8.11
N GLN A 96 3.78 -19.53 -9.13
CA GLN A 96 4.09 -19.04 -10.48
C GLN A 96 2.93 -18.28 -11.12
N LYS A 97 1.69 -18.74 -10.97
CA LYS A 97 0.52 -18.12 -11.60
C LYS A 97 0.25 -16.76 -10.98
N LEU A 98 0.42 -16.62 -9.67
CA LEU A 98 0.34 -15.34 -8.99
C LEU A 98 1.47 -14.40 -9.41
N ASN A 99 2.68 -14.90 -9.59
CA ASN A 99 3.79 -14.09 -10.10
C ASN A 99 3.48 -13.51 -11.49
N ASP A 100 2.94 -14.31 -12.41
CA ASP A 100 2.55 -13.84 -13.75
C ASP A 100 1.48 -12.74 -13.69
N GLN A 101 0.54 -12.84 -12.73
CA GLN A 101 -0.46 -11.79 -12.48
C GLN A 101 0.17 -10.52 -11.92
N VAL A 102 1.14 -10.64 -11.02
CA VAL A 102 1.88 -9.48 -10.50
C VAL A 102 2.67 -8.81 -11.60
N VAL A 103 3.38 -9.57 -12.42
CA VAL A 103 4.14 -9.05 -13.57
C VAL A 103 3.22 -8.27 -14.50
N THR A 104 2.11 -8.88 -14.94
CA THR A 104 1.12 -8.23 -15.81
C THR A 104 0.57 -6.95 -15.17
N TYR A 105 0.30 -6.99 -13.87
CA TYR A 105 -0.19 -5.83 -13.12
C TYR A 105 0.84 -4.69 -13.10
N VAL A 106 2.09 -5.00 -12.81
CA VAL A 106 3.19 -4.01 -12.75
C VAL A 106 3.41 -3.37 -14.12
N GLU A 107 3.50 -4.16 -15.19
CA GLU A 107 3.62 -3.65 -16.57
C GLU A 107 2.49 -2.69 -16.92
N CYS A 108 1.23 -3.10 -16.69
CA CYS A 108 0.07 -2.26 -16.93
C CYS A 108 0.07 -0.99 -16.07
N SER A 109 0.57 -1.09 -14.84
CA SER A 109 0.63 0.03 -13.90
C SER A 109 1.65 1.06 -14.33
N LEU A 110 2.85 0.64 -14.73
CA LEU A 110 3.91 1.52 -15.22
C LEU A 110 3.47 2.27 -16.49
N LEU A 111 2.83 1.57 -17.44
CA LEU A 111 2.28 2.18 -18.65
C LEU A 111 1.22 3.26 -18.35
N LYS A 112 0.38 3.03 -17.33
CA LYS A 112 -0.67 3.99 -16.93
C LYS A 112 -0.13 5.16 -16.11
N MET A 113 0.88 4.94 -15.27
CA MET A 113 1.51 5.99 -14.47
C MET A 113 2.30 6.98 -15.34
N GLY A 114 2.91 6.49 -16.42
CA GLY A 114 3.81 7.30 -17.25
C GLY A 114 5.08 7.67 -16.47
N ASN A 115 5.52 8.92 -16.58
CA ASN A 115 6.74 9.39 -15.93
C ASN A 115 6.44 9.81 -14.49
N VAL A 116 6.85 8.95 -13.54
CA VAL A 116 6.84 9.23 -12.10
C VAL A 116 8.28 9.14 -11.56
N ASP A 117 8.61 9.98 -10.59
CA ASP A 117 9.95 10.03 -10.02
C ASP A 117 10.19 8.85 -9.08
N ILE A 118 9.18 8.52 -8.26
CA ILE A 118 9.20 7.41 -7.33
C ILE A 118 7.90 6.61 -7.36
N ILE A 119 7.99 5.31 -7.12
CA ILE A 119 6.83 4.42 -6.96
C ILE A 119 6.93 3.78 -5.59
N LEU A 120 5.89 3.98 -4.78
CA LEU A 120 5.77 3.41 -3.44
C LEU A 120 5.05 2.07 -3.53
N VAL A 121 5.70 1.04 -3.00
CA VAL A 121 5.24 -0.35 -3.07
C VAL A 121 5.20 -0.96 -1.68
N PRO A 122 4.10 -0.79 -0.93
CA PRO A 122 3.91 -1.51 0.32
C PRO A 122 3.75 -3.00 0.02
N PHE A 123 4.45 -3.84 0.76
CA PHE A 123 4.58 -5.26 0.49
C PHE A 123 4.54 -6.04 1.81
N CYS A 124 3.76 -7.12 1.84
CA CYS A 124 3.67 -8.03 2.98
C CYS A 124 4.10 -9.44 2.58
N GLN A 125 5.01 -10.00 3.36
CA GLN A 125 5.43 -11.39 3.23
C GLN A 125 5.63 -11.97 4.62
N GLU A 126 5.21 -13.22 4.82
CA GLU A 126 5.43 -13.95 6.08
C GLU A 126 5.00 -13.14 7.33
N MET A 127 3.86 -12.44 7.24
CA MET A 127 3.34 -11.58 8.31
C MET A 127 4.27 -10.42 8.68
N HIS A 128 4.98 -9.87 7.69
CA HIS A 128 5.89 -8.75 7.85
C HIS A 128 5.68 -7.70 6.76
N TRP A 129 5.43 -6.46 7.17
CA TRP A 129 5.23 -5.33 6.26
C TRP A 129 6.55 -4.61 6.00
N MET A 130 6.83 -4.38 4.71
CA MET A 130 7.96 -3.61 4.21
C MET A 130 7.48 -2.59 3.19
N LEU A 131 8.30 -1.57 2.93
CA LEU A 131 8.08 -0.63 1.84
C LEU A 131 9.24 -0.74 0.85
N ILE A 132 8.91 -0.92 -0.43
CA ILE A 132 9.88 -0.81 -1.51
C ILE A 132 9.64 0.52 -2.21
N ILE A 133 10.70 1.28 -2.43
CA ILE A 133 10.68 2.54 -3.17
C ILE A 133 11.44 2.29 -4.47
N ILE A 134 10.73 2.34 -5.60
CA ILE A 134 11.33 2.19 -6.92
C ILE A 134 11.54 3.59 -7.49
N CYS A 135 12.74 3.88 -7.99
CA CYS A 135 13.10 5.13 -8.63
C CYS A 135 13.41 4.86 -10.11
N PRO A 136 12.42 4.92 -11.02
CA PRO A 136 12.60 4.49 -12.41
C PRO A 136 13.72 5.28 -13.13
N LEU A 137 13.84 6.58 -12.86
CA LEU A 137 14.81 7.46 -13.51
C LEU A 137 16.27 7.06 -13.28
N ILE A 138 16.59 6.55 -12.08
CA ILE A 138 17.96 6.16 -11.70
C ILE A 138 18.17 4.65 -11.71
N HIS A 139 17.14 3.88 -12.10
CA HIS A 139 17.15 2.42 -12.09
C HIS A 139 17.55 1.80 -10.75
N GLU A 140 17.10 2.41 -9.64
CA GLU A 140 17.37 1.91 -8.28
C GLU A 140 16.08 1.60 -7.53
N ALA A 141 16.19 0.66 -6.58
CA ALA A 141 15.13 0.35 -5.64
C ALA A 141 15.68 0.28 -4.22
N TYR A 142 14.96 0.89 -3.30
CA TYR A 142 15.29 0.95 -1.88
C TYR A 142 14.31 0.09 -1.10
N PHE A 143 14.85 -0.78 -0.25
CA PHE A 143 14.06 -1.64 0.64
C PHE A 143 14.05 -1.05 2.04
N CYS A 144 12.91 -0.55 2.46
CA CYS A 144 12.67 -0.03 3.80
C CYS A 144 12.03 -1.12 4.66
N ASP A 145 12.88 -1.87 5.36
CA ASP A 145 12.48 -2.89 6.33
C ASP A 145 12.64 -2.33 7.76
N PRO A 146 11.55 -2.21 8.55
CA PRO A 146 11.65 -1.76 9.93
C PRO A 146 12.28 -2.79 10.87
N MET A 147 12.39 -4.07 10.48
CA MET A 147 13.11 -5.08 11.23
C MET A 147 14.56 -5.16 10.76
N ALA A 148 15.49 -5.33 11.70
CA ALA A 148 16.89 -5.58 11.40
C ALA A 148 17.11 -7.02 10.91
N THR A 149 16.56 -7.37 9.74
CA THR A 149 16.77 -8.68 9.12
C THR A 149 17.83 -8.61 8.02
N THR A 150 18.68 -9.63 7.93
CA THR A 150 19.75 -9.75 6.93
C THR A 150 19.31 -10.45 5.65
N LYS A 151 18.09 -11.00 5.61
CA LYS A 151 17.56 -11.73 4.45
C LYS A 151 16.63 -10.83 3.66
N ARG A 152 17.20 -10.13 2.68
CA ARG A 152 16.41 -9.43 1.67
C ARG A 152 15.74 -10.47 0.76
N ASP A 153 14.44 -10.37 0.59
CA ASP A 153 13.72 -11.26 -0.30
C ASP A 153 14.15 -11.02 -1.76
N THR A 154 14.66 -12.08 -2.40
CA THR A 154 15.06 -12.06 -3.80
C THR A 154 13.90 -12.29 -4.76
N SER A 155 12.72 -12.71 -4.27
CA SER A 155 11.54 -12.93 -5.10
C SER A 155 11.15 -11.66 -5.86
N PHE A 156 11.36 -10.49 -5.27
CA PHE A 156 11.03 -9.20 -5.88
C PHE A 156 11.93 -8.80 -7.06
N LYS A 157 13.04 -9.51 -7.31
CA LYS A 157 13.99 -9.17 -8.38
C LYS A 157 13.34 -9.10 -9.77
N HIS A 158 12.43 -10.02 -10.08
CA HIS A 158 11.77 -10.03 -11.38
C HIS A 158 10.84 -8.82 -11.56
N VAL A 159 10.23 -8.32 -10.47
CA VAL A 159 9.42 -7.10 -10.50
C VAL A 159 10.30 -5.90 -10.80
N LEU A 160 11.48 -5.81 -10.18
CA LEU A 160 12.42 -4.72 -10.44
C LEU A 160 12.94 -4.71 -11.87
N GLN A 161 13.15 -5.89 -12.47
CA GLN A 161 13.55 -6.00 -13.89
C GLN A 161 12.52 -5.42 -14.87
N ILE A 162 11.24 -5.42 -14.49
CA ILE A 162 10.16 -4.85 -15.30
C ILE A 162 10.06 -3.34 -15.08
N ALA A 163 10.40 -2.88 -13.88
CA ALA A 163 10.29 -1.48 -13.51
C ALA A 163 11.44 -0.59 -14.01
N PHE A 164 12.48 -1.20 -14.59
CA PHE A 164 13.68 -0.56 -15.13
C PHE A 164 13.80 -0.82 -16.63
#